data_AF-A0AAU5Q179-F1
#
_entry.id   AF-A0AAU5Q179-F1
#
_cell.length_a   1.000
_cell.length_b   1.000
_cell.length_c   1.000
_cell.angle_alpha   90.00
_cell.angle_beta   90.00
_cell.angle_gamma   90.00
#
_symmetry.space_group_name_H-M   'P 1'
#
loop_
_entity.id
_entity.type
_entity.pdbx_description
1 polymer ?
#
loop_
_entity_poly.entity_id
_entity_poly.type
_entity_poly.pdbx_seq_one_letter_code
_entity_poly.pdbx_strand_id
1 'polypeptide(L)'
;MKHTVTSLGAAVVLAVGLLATGTTTASAAMPTCTGANTYVDAVGYTMRMPTDYEDGSNFCVMGRGATGNGVEALQWTMHFCYGQINLAKDGIFGPGTEAALKKVQASEGLVADGVYGPNTRDRIKHHWEIWDQGIRRCLRMTQAPGPIRG
;
A
#
# COMPACT_ATOMS: atom_id res chain seq x y z
N MET A 1 32.96 56.88 -41.38
CA MET A 1 33.43 55.53 -41.77
C MET A 1 34.01 54.88 -40.53
N LYS A 2 33.42 53.76 -40.09
CA LYS A 2 33.65 53.16 -38.76
C LYS A 2 34.91 52.29 -38.79
N HIS A 3 35.88 52.61 -37.93
CA HIS A 3 37.02 51.75 -37.63
C HIS A 3 36.74 50.97 -36.33
N THR A 4 36.90 49.65 -36.41
CA THR A 4 36.94 48.69 -35.29
C THR A 4 38.25 48.80 -34.52
N VAL A 5 38.21 48.89 -33.19
CA VAL A 5 39.27 48.38 -32.30
C VAL A 5 38.65 47.85 -31.00
N THR A 6 39.03 46.62 -30.66
CA THR A 6 38.73 45.80 -29.49
C THR A 6 39.37 46.39 -28.21
N SER A 7 38.67 46.36 -27.07
CA SER A 7 39.35 46.36 -25.76
C SER A 7 38.62 45.42 -24.81
N LEU A 8 39.39 44.48 -24.25
CA LEU A 8 39.02 43.56 -23.19
C LEU A 8 39.03 44.35 -21.87
N GLY A 9 37.84 44.61 -21.31
CA GLY A 9 37.69 45.16 -19.96
C GLY A 9 37.17 44.08 -19.03
N ALA A 10 38.05 43.55 -18.18
CA ALA A 10 37.68 42.64 -17.10
C ALA A 10 36.91 43.43 -16.01
N ALA A 11 35.69 43.00 -15.71
CA ALA A 11 34.99 43.38 -14.49
C ALA A 11 34.51 42.09 -13.81
N VAL A 12 35.26 41.68 -12.79
CA VAL A 12 34.89 40.64 -11.84
C VAL A 12 33.72 41.17 -11.03
N VAL A 13 32.51 40.65 -11.29
CA VAL A 13 31.38 40.85 -10.39
C VAL A 13 31.28 39.60 -9.52
N LEU A 14 31.84 39.69 -8.32
CA LEU A 14 31.59 38.77 -7.21
C LEU A 14 30.14 38.96 -6.75
N ALA A 15 29.25 38.12 -7.26
CA ALA A 15 27.96 37.87 -6.63
C ALA A 15 27.88 36.37 -6.33
N VAL A 16 28.22 36.01 -5.09
CA VAL A 16 27.97 34.70 -4.50
C VAL A 16 26.46 34.57 -4.31
N GLY A 17 25.76 34.24 -5.40
CA GLY A 17 24.43 33.66 -5.32
C GLY A 17 24.61 32.17 -5.08
N LEU A 18 24.56 31.74 -3.81
CA LEU A 18 24.46 30.33 -3.46
C LEU A 18 23.10 29.83 -4.01
N LEU A 19 23.10 29.34 -5.24
CA LEU A 19 22.02 28.50 -5.73
C LEU A 19 22.08 27.23 -4.89
N ALA A 20 21.29 27.18 -3.82
CA ALA A 20 20.97 25.94 -3.15
C ALA A 20 20.22 25.08 -4.18
N THR A 21 20.97 24.24 -4.91
CA THR A 21 20.40 23.13 -5.66
C THR A 21 19.86 22.15 -4.62
N GLY A 22 18.67 22.46 -4.08
CA GLY A 22 17.90 21.52 -3.29
C GLY A 22 17.64 20.32 -4.16
N THR A 23 18.34 19.21 -3.90
CA THR A 23 17.99 17.92 -4.47
C THR A 23 16.64 17.53 -3.87
N THR A 24 15.55 17.87 -4.55
CA THR A 24 14.26 17.25 -4.26
C THR A 24 14.43 15.78 -4.61
N THR A 25 14.67 14.94 -3.61
CA THR A 25 14.50 13.50 -3.79
C THR A 25 13.03 13.29 -4.13
N ALA A 26 12.75 12.90 -5.38
CA ALA A 26 11.43 12.46 -5.75
C ALA A 26 11.11 11.26 -4.87
N SER A 27 10.12 11.39 -3.98
CA SER A 27 9.60 10.21 -3.28
C SER A 27 8.99 9.31 -4.35
N ALA A 28 9.55 8.12 -4.53
CA ALA A 28 8.92 7.11 -5.37
C ALA A 28 7.50 6.90 -4.82
N ALA A 29 6.50 6.95 -5.70
CA ALA A 29 5.15 6.58 -5.34
C ALA A 29 5.14 5.10 -4.90
N MET A 30 4.38 4.77 -3.86
CA MET A 30 4.21 3.38 -3.46
C MET A 30 3.58 2.59 -4.61
N PRO A 31 4.00 1.33 -4.83
CA PRO A 31 3.38 0.46 -5.83
C PRO A 31 1.92 0.17 -5.48
N THR A 32 1.13 -0.27 -6.46
CA THR A 32 -0.29 -0.56 -6.26
C THR A 32 -0.48 -2.03 -5.87
N CYS A 33 -1.32 -2.32 -4.86
CA CYS A 33 -1.60 -3.70 -4.46
C CYS A 33 -2.51 -4.45 -5.47
N THR A 34 -1.98 -4.83 -6.63
CA THR A 34 -2.74 -5.58 -7.66
C THR A 34 -2.65 -7.10 -7.47
N GLY A 35 -1.60 -7.58 -6.80
CA GLY A 35 -1.35 -8.99 -6.49
C GLY A 35 -1.78 -9.40 -5.08
N ALA A 36 -1.66 -10.70 -4.79
CA ALA A 36 -1.73 -11.20 -3.43
C ALA A 36 -0.79 -12.39 -3.25
N ASN A 37 -0.08 -12.42 -2.12
CA ASN A 37 0.79 -13.53 -1.73
C ASN A 37 0.21 -14.26 -0.52
N THR A 38 0.49 -15.55 -0.44
CA THR A 38 0.12 -16.36 0.71
C THR A 38 1.20 -16.28 1.77
N TYR A 39 0.77 -16.06 3.01
CA TYR A 39 1.59 -16.21 4.20
C TYR A 39 1.13 -17.46 4.94
N VAL A 40 2.08 -18.19 5.51
CA VAL A 40 1.82 -19.38 6.32
C VAL A 40 2.39 -19.13 7.71
N ASP A 41 1.61 -19.41 8.75
CA ASP A 41 2.07 -19.36 10.13
C ASP A 41 2.72 -20.70 10.53
N ALA A 42 3.44 -20.71 11.65
CA ALA A 42 4.15 -21.90 12.15
C ALA A 42 3.21 -23.08 12.50
N VAL A 43 1.90 -22.86 12.51
CA VAL A 43 0.86 -23.84 12.86
C VAL A 43 0.06 -24.29 11.63
N GLY A 44 0.42 -23.81 10.43
CA GLY A 44 -0.19 -24.21 9.16
C GLY A 44 -1.40 -23.38 8.71
N TYR A 45 -1.73 -22.27 9.39
CA TYR A 45 -2.74 -21.35 8.88
C TYR A 45 -2.17 -20.57 7.71
N THR A 46 -3.00 -20.34 6.71
CA THR A 46 -2.65 -19.53 5.55
C THR A 46 -3.46 -18.23 5.53
N MET A 47 -2.87 -17.17 5.02
CA MET A 47 -3.49 -15.86 4.85
C MET A 47 -3.10 -15.31 3.48
N ARG A 48 -4.08 -14.84 2.71
CA ARG A 48 -3.81 -14.07 1.48
C ARG A 48 -3.61 -12.60 1.84
N MET A 49 -2.42 -12.08 1.58
CA MET A 49 -2.05 -10.69 1.83
C MET A 49 -2.07 -9.90 0.52
N PRO A 50 -2.69 -8.71 0.47
CA PRO A 50 -2.52 -7.79 -0.66
C PRO A 50 -1.05 -7.41 -0.83
N THR A 51 -0.53 -7.55 -2.05
CA THR A 51 0.84 -7.21 -2.42
C THR A 51 0.88 -6.52 -3.77
N ASP A 52 2.00 -5.87 -4.08
CA ASP A 52 2.33 -5.55 -5.46
C ASP A 52 2.49 -6.86 -6.26
N TYR A 53 2.12 -6.81 -7.55
CA TYR A 53 2.20 -7.98 -8.43
C TYR A 53 3.61 -8.22 -8.97
N GLU A 54 4.40 -7.16 -9.18
CA GLU A 54 5.71 -7.23 -9.83
C GLU A 54 6.79 -7.76 -8.89
N ASP A 55 6.84 -7.26 -7.65
CA ASP A 55 7.87 -7.64 -6.67
C ASP A 55 7.32 -8.46 -5.49
N GLY A 56 5.98 -8.56 -5.36
CA GLY A 56 5.34 -9.27 -4.25
C GLY A 56 5.46 -8.58 -2.90
N SER A 57 5.87 -7.31 -2.87
CA SER A 57 5.96 -6.49 -1.67
C SER A 57 4.57 -6.24 -1.08
N ASN A 58 4.44 -6.41 0.23
CA ASN A 58 3.25 -6.00 0.96
C ASN A 58 3.32 -4.51 1.39
N PHE A 59 4.34 -3.76 0.96
CA PHE A 59 4.41 -2.30 1.08
C PHE A 59 3.87 -1.65 -0.20
N CYS A 60 2.56 -1.77 -0.39
CA CYS A 60 1.82 -1.24 -1.53
C CYS A 60 0.58 -0.48 -1.04
N VAL A 61 -0.08 0.25 -1.94
CA VAL A 61 -1.31 1.01 -1.68
C VAL A 61 -2.42 0.61 -2.66
N MET A 62 -3.68 0.60 -2.24
CA MET A 62 -4.82 0.46 -3.13
C MET A 62 -6.06 1.18 -2.57
N GLY A 63 -6.92 1.65 -3.46
CA GLY A 63 -8.16 2.34 -3.13
C GLY A 63 -9.15 2.22 -4.28
N ARG A 64 -10.15 3.12 -4.32
CA ARG A 64 -11.20 3.09 -5.35
C ARG A 64 -10.62 3.00 -6.77
N GLY A 65 -11.15 2.08 -7.56
CA GLY A 65 -10.72 1.82 -8.94
C GLY A 65 -9.61 0.78 -9.08
N ALA A 66 -8.95 0.39 -7.98
CA ALA A 66 -8.03 -0.74 -7.99
C ALA A 66 -8.76 -2.04 -8.32
N THR A 67 -8.06 -2.96 -8.97
CA THR A 67 -8.56 -4.30 -9.28
C THR A 67 -7.48 -5.35 -9.05
N GLY A 68 -7.89 -6.61 -8.89
CA GLY A 68 -6.99 -7.76 -8.84
C GLY A 68 -7.06 -8.55 -7.55
N ASN A 69 -6.13 -9.49 -7.40
CA ASN A 69 -6.10 -10.45 -6.31
C ASN A 69 -5.90 -9.78 -4.94
N GLY A 70 -5.21 -8.64 -4.90
CA GLY A 70 -5.04 -7.86 -3.67
C GLY A 70 -6.37 -7.33 -3.13
N VAL A 71 -7.22 -6.82 -4.03
CA VAL A 71 -8.56 -6.35 -3.66
C VAL A 71 -9.43 -7.49 -3.17
N GLU A 72 -9.40 -8.63 -3.87
CA GLU A 72 -10.17 -9.81 -3.49
C GLU A 72 -9.77 -10.33 -2.10
N ALA A 73 -8.46 -10.39 -1.82
CA ALA A 73 -7.94 -10.79 -0.52
C ALA A 73 -8.42 -9.87 0.62
N LEU A 74 -8.44 -8.55 0.38
CA LEU A 74 -9.00 -7.60 1.33
C LEU A 74 -10.51 -7.79 1.52
N GLN A 75 -11.27 -8.01 0.44
CA GLN A 75 -12.71 -8.25 0.50
C GLN A 75 -13.05 -9.49 1.33
N TRP A 76 -12.31 -10.60 1.15
CA TRP A 76 -12.42 -11.80 1.98
C TRP A 76 -12.11 -11.52 3.45
N THR A 77 -11.05 -10.76 3.72
CA THR A 77 -10.69 -10.35 5.08
C THR A 77 -11.81 -9.54 5.74
N MET A 78 -12.36 -8.54 5.04
CA MET A 78 -13.46 -7.72 5.56
C MET A 78 -14.74 -8.53 5.77
N HIS A 79 -15.01 -9.50 4.90
CA HIS A 79 -16.14 -10.41 5.03
C HIS A 79 -16.04 -11.25 6.31
N PHE A 80 -14.94 -11.98 6.49
CA PHE A 80 -14.81 -12.93 7.59
C PHE A 80 -14.45 -12.30 8.94
N CYS A 81 -13.64 -11.24 8.96
CA CYS A 81 -13.14 -10.66 10.21
C CYS A 81 -13.89 -9.42 10.68
N TYR A 82 -14.69 -8.81 9.82
CA TYR A 82 -15.37 -7.54 10.09
C TYR A 82 -16.86 -7.53 9.73
N GLY A 83 -17.44 -8.70 9.47
CA GLY A 83 -18.88 -8.86 9.26
C GLY A 83 -19.41 -8.15 8.01
N GLN A 84 -18.58 -7.89 7.01
CA GLN A 84 -19.01 -7.32 5.72
C GLN A 84 -19.64 -8.41 4.84
N ILE A 85 -20.72 -9.04 5.34
CA ILE A 85 -21.30 -10.26 4.76
C ILE A 85 -21.83 -10.08 3.34
N ASN A 86 -22.34 -8.89 3.03
CA ASN A 86 -22.92 -8.55 1.73
C ASN A 86 -21.90 -7.93 0.76
N LEU A 87 -20.63 -7.85 1.15
CA LEU A 87 -19.58 -7.32 0.28
C LEU A 87 -19.25 -8.33 -0.82
N ALA A 88 -19.25 -7.85 -2.07
CA ALA A 88 -18.76 -8.60 -3.22
C ALA A 88 -17.28 -8.93 -3.05
N LYS A 89 -16.89 -10.13 -3.47
CA LYS A 89 -15.52 -10.64 -3.44
C LYS A 89 -15.08 -10.88 -4.87
N ASP A 90 -15.10 -9.80 -5.64
CA ASP A 90 -14.96 -9.77 -7.10
C ASP A 90 -13.60 -9.24 -7.54
N GLY A 91 -12.74 -8.84 -6.59
CA GLY A 91 -11.47 -8.20 -6.89
C GLY A 91 -11.61 -6.78 -7.45
N ILE A 92 -12.76 -6.12 -7.28
CA ILE A 92 -13.00 -4.75 -7.73
C ILE A 92 -13.16 -3.82 -6.54
N PHE A 93 -12.30 -2.80 -6.46
CA PHE A 93 -12.34 -1.81 -5.39
C PHE A 93 -13.37 -0.73 -5.76
N GLY A 94 -14.64 -1.12 -5.74
CA GLY A 94 -15.77 -0.23 -5.99
C GLY A 94 -16.19 0.58 -4.75
N PRO A 95 -17.29 1.34 -4.86
CA PRO A 95 -17.85 2.12 -3.75
C PRO A 95 -18.17 1.28 -2.51
N GLY A 96 -18.65 0.04 -2.70
CA GLY A 96 -18.93 -0.89 -1.62
C GLY A 96 -17.68 -1.31 -0.84
N THR A 97 -16.59 -1.61 -1.55
CA THR A 97 -15.29 -1.97 -0.97
C THR A 97 -14.70 -0.80 -0.18
N GLU A 98 -14.78 0.42 -0.70
CA GLU A 98 -14.31 1.61 0.04
C GLU A 98 -15.13 1.85 1.30
N ALA A 99 -16.47 1.81 1.21
CA ALA A 99 -17.33 2.01 2.37
C ALA A 99 -17.10 0.94 3.44
N ALA A 100 -16.89 -0.32 3.04
CA ALA A 100 -16.50 -1.40 3.93
C ALA A 100 -15.15 -1.12 4.60
N LEU A 101 -14.14 -0.71 3.84
CA LEU A 101 -12.81 -0.43 4.38
C LEU A 101 -12.82 0.72 5.39
N LYS A 102 -13.58 1.78 5.14
CA LYS A 102 -13.75 2.88 6.09
C LYS A 102 -14.33 2.41 7.43
N LYS A 103 -15.31 1.50 7.42
CA LYS A 103 -15.87 0.91 8.65
C LYS A 103 -14.82 0.08 9.39
N VAL A 104 -14.04 -0.72 8.67
CA VAL A 104 -12.96 -1.51 9.24
C VAL A 104 -11.90 -0.62 9.89
N GLN A 105 -11.41 0.39 9.17
CA GLN A 105 -10.45 1.38 9.67
C GLN A 105 -10.97 2.06 10.94
N ALA A 106 -12.20 2.55 10.93
CA ALA A 106 -12.82 3.15 12.11
C ALA A 106 -12.88 2.17 13.30
N SER A 107 -13.26 0.90 13.06
CA SER A 107 -13.32 -0.12 14.12
C SER A 107 -11.96 -0.48 14.72
N GLU A 108 -10.88 -0.25 13.98
CA GLU A 108 -9.50 -0.51 14.41
C GLU A 108 -8.80 0.75 14.96
N GLY A 109 -9.51 1.88 15.01
CA GLY A 109 -9.00 3.17 15.50
C GLY A 109 -8.07 3.89 14.52
N LEU A 110 -8.20 3.61 13.22
CA LEU A 110 -7.49 4.30 12.15
C LEU A 110 -8.30 5.48 11.60
N VAL A 111 -7.62 6.37 10.87
CA VAL A 111 -8.30 7.30 9.96
C VAL A 111 -9.05 6.50 8.91
N ALA A 112 -10.36 6.74 8.79
CA ALA A 112 -11.24 6.05 7.85
C ALA A 112 -11.21 6.71 6.45
N ASP A 113 -10.03 6.71 5.82
CA ASP A 113 -9.81 7.30 4.49
C ASP A 113 -10.29 6.41 3.34
N GLY A 114 -10.54 5.12 3.59
CA GLY A 114 -10.96 4.15 2.57
C GLY A 114 -9.81 3.69 1.67
N VAL A 115 -8.57 3.89 2.09
CA VAL A 115 -7.36 3.48 1.38
C VAL A 115 -6.65 2.37 2.15
N TYR A 116 -6.35 1.27 1.46
CA TYR A 116 -5.50 0.23 2.00
C TYR A 116 -4.04 0.59 1.73
N GLY A 117 -3.27 0.77 2.80
CA GLY A 117 -1.81 0.96 2.74
C GLY A 117 -1.15 0.34 3.98
N PRO A 118 0.15 0.56 4.21
CA PRO A 118 0.90 -0.08 5.30
C PRO A 118 0.26 0.09 6.68
N ASN A 119 -0.25 1.30 6.98
CA ASN A 119 -0.95 1.55 8.25
C ASN A 119 -2.21 0.69 8.43
N THR A 120 -3.00 0.55 7.36
CA THR A 120 -4.18 -0.32 7.33
C THR A 120 -3.75 -1.79 7.46
N ARG A 121 -2.80 -2.24 6.62
CA ARG A 121 -2.23 -3.60 6.63
C ARG A 121 -1.78 -4.03 8.03
N ASP A 122 -1.02 -3.19 8.73
CA ASP A 122 -0.41 -3.55 10.01
C ASP A 122 -1.43 -3.61 11.16
N ARG A 123 -2.51 -2.83 11.02
CA ARG A 123 -3.48 -2.65 12.10
C ARG A 123 -4.69 -3.58 11.98
N ILE A 124 -5.16 -3.88 10.77
CA ILE A 124 -6.32 -4.76 10.61
C ILE A 124 -5.94 -6.21 10.93
N LYS A 125 -6.95 -6.96 11.38
CA LYS A 125 -6.92 -8.42 11.39
C LYS A 125 -7.02 -8.90 9.97
N HIS A 126 -6.30 -9.98 9.68
CA HIS A 126 -6.36 -10.68 8.42
C HIS A 126 -7.10 -11.99 8.59
N HIS A 127 -7.69 -12.48 7.51
CA HIS A 127 -8.35 -13.78 7.46
C HIS A 127 -7.29 -14.88 7.33
N TRP A 128 -7.13 -15.66 8.39
CA TRP A 128 -6.25 -16.82 8.45
C TRP A 128 -7.11 -18.09 8.44
N GLU A 129 -6.81 -19.04 7.57
CA GLU A 129 -7.55 -20.29 7.48
C GLU A 129 -6.69 -21.52 7.20
N ILE A 130 -7.17 -22.66 7.67
CA ILE A 130 -6.71 -23.97 7.23
C ILE A 130 -7.75 -24.53 6.26
N TRP A 131 -7.38 -24.69 4.99
CA TRP A 131 -8.28 -24.97 3.87
C TRP A 131 -9.08 -26.28 4.00
N ASP A 132 -8.54 -27.29 4.67
CA ASP A 132 -9.16 -28.61 4.81
C ASP A 132 -10.08 -28.71 6.04
N GLN A 133 -9.86 -27.89 7.07
CA GLN A 133 -10.58 -27.95 8.34
C GLN A 133 -11.73 -26.94 8.44
N GLY A 134 -11.77 -25.92 7.57
CA GLY A 134 -12.72 -24.80 7.68
C GLY A 134 -12.54 -23.95 8.94
N ILE A 135 -11.43 -24.12 9.66
CA ILE A 135 -11.10 -23.37 10.87
C ILE A 135 -10.50 -22.03 10.46
N ARG A 136 -11.08 -20.95 10.99
CA ARG A 136 -10.71 -19.58 10.65
C ARG A 136 -10.30 -18.81 11.90
N ARG A 137 -9.34 -17.90 11.73
CA ARG A 137 -8.90 -16.95 12.76
C ARG A 137 -8.79 -15.55 12.15
N CYS A 138 -9.02 -14.56 12.99
CA CYS A 138 -8.84 -13.16 12.65
C CYS A 138 -7.75 -12.57 13.53
N LEU A 139 -6.54 -12.54 12.99
CA LEU A 139 -5.33 -12.11 13.68
C LEU A 139 -4.62 -11.03 12.88
N ARG A 140 -4.05 -10.04 13.59
CA ARG A 140 -3.07 -9.14 12.96
C ARG A 140 -1.81 -9.92 12.59
N MET A 141 -1.02 -9.40 11.65
CA MET A 141 0.25 -10.03 11.27
C MET A 141 1.16 -10.27 12.48
N THR A 142 1.21 -9.33 13.42
CA THR A 142 2.02 -9.43 14.64
C THR A 142 1.51 -10.43 15.67
N GLN A 143 0.27 -10.91 15.51
CA GLN A 143 -0.37 -11.87 16.42
C GLN A 143 -0.30 -13.30 15.90
N ALA A 144 -0.01 -13.50 14.61
CA ALA A 144 0.18 -14.81 14.03
C ALA A 144 1.53 -15.42 14.48
N PRO A 145 1.61 -16.71 14.82
CA PRO A 145 2.87 -17.34 15.20
C PRO A 145 3.82 -17.51 14.00
N GLY A 146 4.95 -16.81 14.00
CA GLY A 146 6.02 -16.98 13.00
C GLY A 146 5.55 -16.90 11.53
N PRO A 147 4.83 -15.85 11.12
CA PRO A 147 4.29 -15.75 9.78
C PRO A 147 5.42 -15.55 8.77
N ILE A 148 5.52 -16.45 7.79
CA ILE A 148 6.46 -16.36 6.68
C ILE A 148 5.69 -16.30 5.36
N ARG A 149 6.26 -15.60 4.37
CA ARG A 149 5.75 -15.67 3.00
C ARG A 149 5.97 -17.11 2.52
N GLY A 150 4.87 -17.77 2.12
CA GLY A 150 4.88 -19.14 1.60
C GLY A 150 5.25 -19.22 0.14
#